data_AF-A0A0W8F3C0-F1
#
_entry.id   AF-A0A0W8F3C0-F1
#
_cell.length_a   1.000
_cell.length_b   1.000
_cell.length_c   1.000
_cell.angle_alpha   90.00
_cell.angle_beta   90.00
_cell.angle_gamma   90.00
#
_symmetry.space_group_name_H-M   'P 1'
#
loop_
_entity.id
_entity.type
_entity.pdbx_description
1 polymer ?
#
loop_
_entity_poly.entity_id
_entity_poly.type
_entity_poly.pdbx_seq_one_letter_code
_entity_poly.pdbx_strand_id
1 'polypeptide(L)'
;MLSGYGAVPAAAALICILTVILVIGVRESTAVAGLFTLIEGGGLVLVIIAGVPYLGRVDYLEMPFGATGLFTAAALVFFAFMGFEEMVKFSEETRDPEKTVPRALLIALAVCTVLYILVCIAAVSVVGWEGLAASGAPFAEIASAAWGPRGAAVLSVIALFATANTVLLMLLAASRISYGMARSGVLPSLLSRVHRTRRTPWVAILAMAAGSVLFLFAGDIGFVANVTNFTLFATFVIVNLAVIILRYREPDRVRPFQVRGRIAWVPVVPVLGIVSCLFLFLQLTVEVIAIGTVLVIIGGIAALFAGERSDQERGAA
;
A
#
# COMPACT_ATOMS: atom_id res chain seq x y z
N MET A 1 -4.75 24.26 -13.21
CA MET A 1 -4.72 25.35 -12.21
C MET A 1 -5.86 25.17 -11.20
N LEU A 2 -5.69 24.26 -10.25
CA LEU A 2 -6.32 24.32 -8.93
C LEU A 2 -5.11 24.44 -7.99
N SER A 3 -4.90 25.64 -7.45
CA SER A 3 -3.80 25.94 -6.56
C SER A 3 -3.77 24.93 -5.41
N GLY A 4 -2.57 24.56 -4.94
CA GLY A 4 -2.37 23.54 -3.89
C GLY A 4 -3.16 23.76 -2.58
N TYR A 5 -3.72 24.95 -2.36
CA TYR A 5 -4.64 25.26 -1.26
C TYR A 5 -6.03 24.64 -1.40
N GLY A 6 -6.49 24.25 -2.60
CA GLY A 6 -7.78 23.58 -2.80
C GLY A 6 -7.73 22.06 -2.62
N ALA A 7 -6.55 21.46 -2.79
CA ALA A 7 -6.36 20.02 -2.69
C ALA A 7 -6.43 19.51 -1.25
N VAL A 8 -5.84 20.24 -0.29
CA VAL A 8 -5.84 19.85 1.13
C VAL A 8 -7.26 19.83 1.73
N PRO A 9 -8.10 20.87 1.53
CA PRO A 9 -9.50 20.82 1.98
C PRO A 9 -10.31 19.71 1.32
N ALA A 10 -10.10 19.45 0.02
CA ALA A 10 -10.78 18.36 -0.68
C ALA A 10 -10.37 16.99 -0.15
N ALA A 11 -9.08 16.77 0.11
CA ALA A 11 -8.57 15.54 0.71
C ALA A 11 -9.08 15.36 2.15
N ALA A 12 -9.08 16.42 2.96
CA ALA A 12 -9.64 16.39 4.31
C ALA A 12 -11.15 16.10 4.29
N ALA A 13 -11.91 16.72 3.39
CA ALA A 13 -13.33 16.46 3.20
C ALA A 13 -13.57 14.99 2.80
N LEU A 14 -12.77 14.45 1.87
CA LEU A 14 -12.83 13.04 1.48
C LEU A 14 -12.59 12.13 2.68
N ILE A 15 -11.52 12.34 3.46
CA ILE A 15 -11.22 11.56 4.66
C ILE A 15 -12.37 11.63 5.66
N CYS A 16 -12.94 12.82 5.91
CA CYS A 16 -14.07 13.00 6.81
C CYS A 16 -15.33 12.23 6.33
N ILE A 17 -15.66 12.32 5.04
CA ILE A 17 -16.80 11.61 4.45
C ILE A 17 -16.62 10.09 4.59
N LEU A 18 -15.44 9.57 4.22
CA LEU A 18 -15.14 8.14 4.31
C LEU A 18 -15.11 7.67 5.77
N THR A 19 -14.62 8.50 6.69
CA THR A 19 -14.66 8.25 8.13
C THR A 19 -16.09 8.08 8.64
N VAL A 20 -17.01 8.96 8.22
CA VAL A 20 -18.43 8.85 8.57
C VAL A 20 -19.02 7.55 8.03
N ILE A 21 -18.73 7.19 6.77
CA ILE A 21 -19.18 5.93 6.15
C ILE A 21 -18.67 4.72 6.96
N LEU A 22 -17.40 4.71 7.36
CA LEU A 22 -16.80 3.64 8.16
C LEU A 22 -17.42 3.54 9.56
N VAL A 23 -17.66 4.67 10.24
CA VAL A 23 -18.31 4.70 11.56
C VAL A 23 -19.76 4.23 11.47
N ILE A 24 -20.45 4.53 10.35
CA ILE A 24 -21.79 4.01 10.06
C ILE A 24 -21.80 2.48 9.91
N GLY A 25 -20.64 1.88 9.67
CA GLY A 25 -20.51 0.43 9.59
C GLY A 25 -21.10 -0.14 8.33
N VAL A 26 -21.01 0.62 7.23
CA VAL A 26 -21.29 0.07 5.90
C VAL A 26 -20.28 -1.05 5.68
N ARG A 27 -20.74 -2.30 5.78
CA ARG A 27 -19.95 -3.45 5.38
C ARG A 27 -19.80 -3.35 3.87
N GLU A 28 -18.57 -3.32 3.40
CA GLU A 28 -18.33 -3.50 1.98
C GLU A 28 -18.87 -4.88 1.58
N SER A 29 -19.79 -4.88 0.63
CA SER A 29 -20.15 -6.09 -0.08
C SER A 29 -18.99 -6.42 -1.02
N THR A 30 -18.54 -7.68 -1.02
CA THR A 30 -17.53 -8.17 -1.97
C THR A 30 -17.90 -7.83 -3.43
N ALA A 31 -19.20 -7.76 -3.74
CA ALA A 31 -19.68 -7.34 -5.06
C ALA A 31 -19.40 -5.86 -5.36
N VAL A 32 -19.54 -4.99 -4.36
CA VAL A 32 -19.27 -3.55 -4.49
C VAL A 32 -17.78 -3.31 -4.63
N ALA A 33 -16.95 -3.96 -3.80
CA ALA A 33 -15.49 -3.89 -3.93
C ALA A 33 -15.01 -4.43 -5.30
N GLY A 34 -15.62 -5.53 -5.78
CA GLY A 34 -15.37 -6.06 -7.12
C GLY A 34 -15.73 -5.08 -8.22
N LEU A 35 -16.87 -4.38 -8.10
CA LEU A 35 -17.27 -3.34 -9.05
C LEU A 35 -16.27 -2.17 -9.08
N PHE A 36 -15.83 -1.68 -7.92
CA PHE A 36 -14.81 -0.62 -7.86
C PHE A 36 -13.50 -1.08 -8.52
N THR A 37 -13.06 -2.30 -8.21
CA THR A 37 -11.86 -2.88 -8.83
C THR A 37 -11.97 -2.94 -10.36
N LEU A 38 -13.15 -3.28 -10.89
CA LEU A 38 -13.40 -3.29 -12.33
C LEU A 38 -13.38 -1.88 -12.95
N ILE A 39 -13.93 -0.88 -12.25
CA ILE A 39 -13.90 0.52 -12.69
C ILE A 39 -12.46 1.03 -12.71
N GLU A 40 -11.70 0.77 -11.66
CA GLU A 40 -10.29 1.15 -11.51
C GLU A 40 -9.42 0.50 -12.59
N GLY A 41 -9.53 -0.83 -12.73
CA GLY A 41 -8.83 -1.59 -13.77
C GLY A 41 -9.24 -1.13 -15.18
N GLY A 42 -10.52 -0.83 -15.39
CA GLY A 42 -11.01 -0.25 -16.63
C GLY A 42 -10.38 1.11 -16.94
N GLY A 43 -10.18 1.96 -15.94
CA GLY A 43 -9.45 3.22 -16.07
C GLY A 43 -8.02 3.02 -16.55
N LEU A 44 -7.29 2.06 -15.98
CA LEU A 44 -5.94 1.71 -16.43
C LEU A 44 -5.94 1.19 -17.87
N VAL A 45 -6.90 0.35 -18.24
CA VAL A 45 -7.05 -0.13 -19.62
C VAL A 45 -7.33 1.03 -20.58
N LEU A 46 -8.14 2.01 -20.20
CA LEU A 46 -8.35 3.21 -21.00
C LEU A 46 -7.05 4.00 -21.20
N VAL A 47 -6.23 4.16 -20.15
CA VAL A 47 -4.90 4.80 -20.27
C VAL A 47 -4.01 4.04 -21.26
N ILE A 48 -4.00 2.71 -21.20
CA ILE A 48 -3.24 1.87 -22.13
C ILE A 48 -3.71 2.11 -23.56
N ILE A 49 -5.02 2.09 -23.80
CA ILE A 49 -5.62 2.34 -25.13
C ILE A 49 -5.28 3.75 -25.63
N ALA A 50 -5.34 4.76 -24.76
CA ALA A 50 -4.99 6.14 -25.08
C ALA A 50 -3.53 6.28 -25.54
N GLY A 51 -2.62 5.44 -25.02
CA GLY A 51 -1.21 5.42 -25.39
C GLY A 51 -0.89 4.73 -26.72
N VAL A 52 -1.74 3.82 -27.21
CA VAL A 52 -1.46 3.02 -28.42
C VAL A 52 -1.08 3.86 -29.65
N PRO A 53 -1.76 4.97 -29.99
CA PRO A 53 -1.41 5.81 -31.15
C PRO A 53 -0.08 6.57 -31.01
N TYR A 54 0.49 6.59 -29.81
CA TYR A 54 1.68 7.36 -29.46
C TYR A 54 2.92 6.48 -29.27
N LEU A 55 2.79 5.16 -29.40
CA LEU A 55 3.90 4.23 -29.25
C LEU A 55 5.01 4.50 -30.26
N GLY A 56 6.26 4.50 -29.79
CA GLY A 56 7.46 4.67 -30.60
C GLY A 56 7.88 6.13 -30.82
N ARG A 57 7.19 7.08 -30.17
CA ARG A 57 7.55 8.51 -30.23
C ARG A 57 8.66 8.93 -29.26
N VAL A 58 9.01 8.06 -28.33
CA VAL A 58 9.96 8.30 -27.24
C VAL A 58 10.96 7.17 -27.17
N ASP A 59 12.16 7.45 -26.65
CA ASP A 59 13.11 6.41 -26.30
C ASP A 59 12.76 5.83 -24.93
N TYR A 60 12.25 4.60 -24.91
CA TYR A 60 11.85 3.91 -23.68
C TYR A 60 13.03 3.52 -22.79
N LEU A 61 14.25 3.51 -23.34
CA LEU A 61 15.47 3.14 -22.62
C LEU A 61 16.28 4.36 -22.18
N GLU A 62 15.76 5.57 -22.40
CA GLU A 62 16.38 6.80 -21.95
C GLU A 62 16.51 6.80 -20.41
N MET A 63 17.73 7.02 -19.92
CA MET A 63 18.03 7.12 -18.49
C MET A 63 18.57 8.51 -18.17
N PRO A 64 17.72 9.56 -18.09
CA PRO A 64 18.17 10.94 -17.93
C PRO A 64 18.96 11.16 -16.63
N PHE A 65 18.66 10.37 -15.59
CA PHE A 65 19.34 10.38 -14.30
C PHE A 65 20.25 9.15 -14.08
N GLY A 66 20.56 8.42 -15.15
CA GLY A 66 21.39 7.21 -15.12
C GLY A 66 20.83 6.09 -14.24
N ALA A 67 21.71 5.14 -13.89
CA ALA A 67 21.34 3.99 -13.06
C ALA A 67 20.90 4.39 -11.64
N THR A 68 21.44 5.47 -11.09
CA THR A 68 21.04 5.97 -9.77
C THR A 68 19.57 6.37 -9.76
N GLY A 69 19.10 7.13 -10.74
CA GLY A 69 17.69 7.51 -10.86
C GLY A 69 16.77 6.30 -11.01
N LEU A 70 17.20 5.27 -11.76
CA LEU A 70 16.46 4.02 -11.91
C LEU A 70 16.28 3.30 -10.56
N PHE A 71 17.33 3.18 -9.77
CA PHE A 71 17.25 2.47 -8.49
C PHE A 71 16.47 3.25 -7.42
N THR A 72 16.58 4.58 -7.40
CA THR A 72 15.73 5.42 -6.52
C THR A 72 14.26 5.36 -6.92
N ALA A 73 13.96 5.35 -8.22
CA ALA A 73 12.61 5.18 -8.72
C ALA A 73 12.06 3.78 -8.39
N ALA A 74 12.87 2.73 -8.50
CA ALA A 74 12.47 1.37 -8.12
C ALA A 74 12.09 1.27 -6.64
N ALA A 75 12.83 1.94 -5.75
CA ALA A 75 12.51 2.00 -4.34
C ALA A 75 11.18 2.74 -4.08
N LEU A 76 10.92 3.85 -4.78
CA LEU A 76 9.67 4.60 -4.65
C LEU A 76 8.46 3.83 -5.21
N VAL A 77 8.57 3.28 -6.43
CA VAL A 77 7.51 2.55 -7.14
C VAL A 77 7.06 1.30 -6.39
N PHE A 78 7.89 0.75 -5.49
CA PHE A 78 7.48 -0.34 -4.61
C PHE A 78 6.21 -0.02 -3.82
N PHE A 79 5.99 1.26 -3.49
CA PHE A 79 4.77 1.72 -2.82
C PHE A 79 3.51 1.35 -3.62
N ALA A 80 3.56 1.39 -4.95
CA ALA A 80 2.43 1.04 -5.81
C ALA A 80 2.05 -0.45 -5.72
N PHE A 81 2.96 -1.31 -5.27
CA PHE A 81 2.70 -2.74 -5.05
C PHE A 81 2.13 -3.05 -3.67
N MET A 82 1.99 -2.06 -2.79
CA MET A 82 1.36 -2.26 -1.49
C MET A 82 -0.07 -2.80 -1.64
N GLY A 83 -0.42 -3.80 -0.83
CA GLY A 83 -1.78 -4.33 -0.74
C GLY A 83 -1.89 -5.82 -0.99
N PHE A 84 -0.91 -6.48 -1.62
CA PHE A 84 -0.97 -7.95 -1.80
C PHE A 84 -0.97 -8.71 -0.46
N GLU A 85 -0.36 -8.16 0.58
CA GLU A 85 -0.37 -8.73 1.94
C GLU A 85 -1.75 -8.70 2.61
N GLU A 86 -2.62 -7.78 2.22
CA GLU A 86 -3.97 -7.66 2.75
C GLU A 86 -4.84 -8.87 2.39
N MET A 87 -4.56 -9.50 1.24
CA MET A 87 -5.27 -10.69 0.78
C MET A 87 -5.16 -11.85 1.79
N VAL A 88 -4.05 -11.93 2.53
CA VAL A 88 -3.83 -13.01 3.53
C VAL A 88 -4.80 -12.89 4.70
N LYS A 89 -5.29 -11.68 5.02
CA LYS A 89 -6.24 -11.46 6.13
C LYS A 89 -7.60 -12.09 5.87
N PHE A 90 -7.95 -12.32 4.61
CA PHE A 90 -9.19 -12.99 4.20
C PHE A 90 -9.02 -14.51 4.06
N SER A 91 -7.91 -15.09 4.53
CA SER A 91 -7.69 -16.54 4.46
C SER A 91 -8.77 -17.32 5.21
N GLU A 92 -9.31 -16.78 6.31
CA GLU A 92 -10.37 -17.44 7.09
C GLU A 92 -11.72 -17.50 6.34
N GLU A 93 -11.94 -16.56 5.41
CA GLU A 93 -13.15 -16.48 4.59
C GLU A 93 -12.98 -17.16 3.21
N THR A 94 -11.77 -17.64 2.92
CA THR A 94 -11.40 -18.22 1.63
C THR A 94 -11.60 -19.74 1.62
N ARG A 95 -12.23 -20.25 0.56
CA ARG A 95 -12.31 -21.71 0.33
C ARG A 95 -10.94 -22.29 -0.02
N ASP A 96 -10.53 -23.33 0.70
CA ASP A 96 -9.22 -24.00 0.55
C ASP A 96 -8.04 -22.99 0.60
N PRO A 97 -7.89 -22.22 1.69
CA PRO A 97 -6.99 -21.07 1.73
C PRO A 97 -5.53 -21.44 1.48
N GLU A 98 -5.13 -22.63 1.90
CA GLU A 98 -3.81 -23.22 1.68
C GLU A 98 -3.37 -23.27 0.21
N LYS A 99 -4.33 -23.39 -0.72
CA LYS A 99 -4.07 -23.46 -2.17
C LYS A 99 -4.52 -22.19 -2.87
N THR A 100 -5.62 -21.59 -2.44
CA THR A 100 -6.23 -20.44 -3.08
C THR A 100 -5.44 -19.16 -2.82
N VAL A 101 -5.07 -18.88 -1.56
CA VAL A 101 -4.37 -17.63 -1.19
C VAL A 101 -3.01 -17.50 -1.91
N PRO A 102 -2.12 -18.52 -1.93
CA PRO A 102 -0.85 -18.39 -2.63
C PRO A 102 -1.00 -18.18 -4.14
N ARG A 103 -1.97 -18.85 -4.77
CA ARG A 103 -2.24 -18.70 -6.21
C ARG A 103 -2.79 -17.32 -6.53
N ALA A 104 -3.76 -16.85 -5.74
CA ALA A 104 -4.36 -15.54 -5.90
C ALA A 104 -3.31 -14.43 -5.75
N LEU A 105 -2.41 -14.53 -4.77
CA LEU A 105 -1.31 -13.58 -4.57
C LEU A 105 -0.39 -13.50 -5.80
N LEU A 106 0.05 -14.66 -6.33
CA LEU A 106 0.92 -14.70 -7.50
C LEU A 106 0.23 -14.18 -8.78
N ILE A 107 -1.03 -14.54 -8.99
CA ILE A 107 -1.82 -14.08 -10.14
C ILE A 107 -2.03 -12.57 -10.06
N ALA A 108 -2.46 -12.05 -8.90
CA ALA A 108 -2.68 -10.63 -8.71
C ALA A 108 -1.39 -9.84 -8.94
N LEU A 109 -0.26 -10.29 -8.36
CA LEU A 109 1.03 -9.63 -8.55
C LEU A 109 1.46 -9.61 -10.02
N ALA A 110 1.31 -10.73 -10.74
CA ALA A 110 1.64 -10.82 -12.17
C ALA A 110 0.76 -9.90 -13.02
N VAL A 111 -0.55 -9.90 -12.80
CA VAL A 111 -1.50 -9.05 -13.53
C VAL A 111 -1.22 -7.57 -13.27
N CYS A 112 -1.03 -7.17 -12.01
CA CYS A 112 -0.70 -5.79 -11.65
C CYS A 112 0.62 -5.34 -12.27
N THR A 113 1.66 -6.21 -12.25
CA THR A 113 2.96 -5.89 -12.86
C THR A 113 2.83 -5.61 -14.35
N VAL A 114 2.11 -6.46 -15.08
CA VAL A 114 1.87 -6.27 -16.52
C VAL A 114 1.11 -4.98 -16.77
N LEU A 115 0.02 -4.74 -16.04
CA LEU A 115 -0.77 -3.51 -16.18
C LEU A 115 0.08 -2.26 -15.89
N TYR A 116 0.88 -2.26 -14.83
CA TYR A 116 1.72 -1.12 -14.49
C TYR A 116 2.77 -0.83 -15.55
N ILE A 117 3.42 -1.86 -16.11
CA ILE A 117 4.37 -1.69 -17.22
C ILE A 117 3.67 -1.07 -18.43
N LEU A 118 2.50 -1.60 -18.82
CA LEU A 118 1.74 -1.08 -19.96
C LEU A 118 1.30 0.38 -19.75
N VAL A 119 0.87 0.71 -18.53
CA VAL A 119 0.50 2.09 -18.16
C VAL A 119 1.71 3.02 -18.22
N CYS A 120 2.88 2.61 -17.72
CA CYS A 120 4.11 3.40 -17.80
C CYS A 120 4.51 3.65 -19.27
N ILE A 121 4.48 2.62 -20.12
CA ILE A 121 4.77 2.75 -21.55
C ILE A 121 3.78 3.74 -22.20
N ALA A 122 2.49 3.58 -21.93
CA ALA A 122 1.46 4.48 -22.47
C ALA A 122 1.65 5.92 -21.99
N ALA A 123 1.89 6.13 -20.70
CA ALA A 123 2.06 7.45 -20.11
C ALA A 123 3.25 8.21 -20.71
N VAL A 124 4.43 7.57 -20.77
CA VAL A 124 5.63 8.19 -21.34
C VAL A 124 5.47 8.41 -22.84
N SER A 125 4.78 7.53 -23.57
CA SER A 125 4.53 7.70 -25.01
C SER A 125 3.69 8.93 -25.32
N VAL A 126 2.71 9.26 -24.47
CA VAL A 126 1.75 10.35 -24.74
C VAL A 126 2.30 11.70 -24.33
N VAL A 127 2.91 11.80 -23.14
CA VAL A 127 3.27 13.08 -22.51
C VAL A 127 4.78 13.29 -22.38
N GLY A 128 5.59 12.23 -22.51
CA GLY A 128 7.02 12.25 -22.23
C GLY A 128 7.34 12.28 -20.73
N TRP A 129 8.57 11.92 -20.35
CA TRP A 129 8.96 11.88 -18.94
C TRP A 129 9.02 13.28 -18.29
N GLU A 130 9.39 14.31 -19.05
CA GLU A 130 9.43 15.71 -18.60
C GLU A 130 8.03 16.24 -18.29
N GLY A 131 7.08 15.97 -19.19
CA GLY A 131 5.68 16.38 -18.99
C GLY A 131 5.03 15.63 -17.84
N LEU A 132 5.32 14.33 -17.67
CA LEU A 132 4.89 13.57 -16.50
C LEU A 132 5.47 14.12 -15.19
N ALA A 133 6.74 14.53 -15.18
CA ALA A 133 7.38 15.13 -14.01
C ALA A 133 6.79 16.51 -13.65
N ALA A 134 6.31 17.26 -14.64
CA ALA A 134 5.63 18.55 -14.43
C ALA A 134 4.14 18.44 -14.11
N SER A 135 3.53 17.27 -14.33
CA SER A 135 2.09 17.07 -14.18
C SER A 135 1.66 16.77 -12.75
N GLY A 136 0.67 17.52 -12.26
CA GLY A 136 -0.05 17.18 -11.02
C GLY A 136 -1.18 16.16 -11.22
N ALA A 137 -1.54 15.83 -12.46
CA ALA A 137 -2.64 14.92 -12.80
C ALA A 137 -2.35 14.17 -14.12
N PRO A 138 -1.33 13.28 -14.14
CA PRO A 138 -0.80 12.70 -15.38
C PRO A 138 -1.84 11.91 -16.17
N PHE A 139 -2.73 11.18 -15.49
CA PHE A 139 -3.82 10.47 -16.16
C PHE A 139 -4.79 11.42 -16.89
N ALA A 140 -5.17 12.53 -16.26
CA ALA A 140 -6.06 13.50 -16.91
C ALA A 140 -5.40 14.13 -18.14
N GLU A 141 -4.08 14.38 -18.10
CA GLU A 141 -3.32 14.88 -19.24
C GLU A 141 -3.22 13.86 -20.37
N ILE A 142 -2.93 12.59 -20.07
CA ILE A 142 -2.93 11.50 -21.05
C ILE A 142 -4.28 11.41 -21.76
N ALA A 143 -5.38 11.42 -21.00
CA ALA A 143 -6.72 11.35 -21.57
C ALA A 143 -7.11 12.62 -22.33
N SER A 144 -6.60 13.78 -21.92
CA SER A 144 -6.77 15.04 -22.65
C SER A 144 -6.08 15.00 -24.02
N ALA A 145 -4.86 14.50 -24.07
CA ALA A 145 -4.11 14.34 -25.30
C ALA A 145 -4.76 13.32 -26.26
N ALA A 146 -5.35 12.24 -25.73
CA ALA A 146 -5.98 11.22 -26.56
C ALA A 146 -7.41 11.57 -27.02
N TRP A 147 -8.25 12.12 -26.14
CA TRP A 147 -9.70 12.27 -26.37
C TRP A 147 -10.26 13.66 -26.01
N GLY A 148 -9.38 14.63 -25.78
CA GLY A 148 -9.75 15.99 -25.42
C GLY A 148 -10.35 16.14 -24.01
N PRO A 149 -10.98 17.28 -23.71
CA PRO A 149 -11.45 17.62 -22.36
C PRO A 149 -12.46 16.62 -21.77
N ARG A 150 -13.26 15.97 -22.61
CA ARG A 150 -14.23 14.96 -22.18
C ARG A 150 -13.53 13.70 -21.67
N GLY A 151 -12.47 13.24 -22.35
CA GLY A 151 -11.66 12.11 -21.90
C GLY A 151 -10.98 12.39 -20.56
N ALA A 152 -10.40 13.58 -20.42
CA ALA A 152 -9.81 14.04 -19.17
C ALA A 152 -10.81 14.01 -18.00
N ALA A 153 -12.05 14.49 -18.21
CA ALA A 153 -13.09 14.47 -17.20
C ALA A 153 -13.48 13.04 -16.78
N VAL A 154 -13.69 12.12 -17.74
CA VAL A 154 -14.03 10.73 -17.46
C VAL A 154 -12.94 10.05 -16.63
N LEU A 155 -11.69 10.19 -17.04
CA LEU A 155 -10.59 9.53 -16.33
C LEU A 155 -10.30 10.17 -14.97
N SER A 156 -10.51 11.48 -14.83
CA SER A 156 -10.42 12.16 -13.52
C SER A 156 -11.48 11.65 -12.55
N VAL A 157 -12.70 11.39 -13.01
CA VAL A 157 -13.76 10.79 -12.18
C VAL A 157 -13.37 9.38 -11.76
N ILE A 158 -12.88 8.54 -12.70
CA ILE A 158 -12.41 7.19 -12.38
C ILE A 158 -11.27 7.24 -11.34
N ALA A 159 -10.29 8.12 -11.51
CA ALA A 159 -9.18 8.30 -10.58
C ALA A 159 -9.65 8.78 -9.19
N LEU A 160 -10.66 9.64 -9.12
CA LEU A 160 -11.25 10.09 -7.86
C LEU A 160 -11.92 8.92 -7.11
N PHE A 161 -12.69 8.09 -7.82
CA PHE A 161 -13.30 6.89 -7.24
C PHE A 161 -12.24 5.89 -6.77
N ALA A 162 -11.20 5.66 -7.58
CA ALA A 162 -10.07 4.79 -7.23
C ALA A 162 -9.37 5.23 -5.94
N THR A 163 -9.11 6.54 -5.84
CA THR A 163 -8.47 7.15 -4.67
C THR A 163 -9.37 7.04 -3.45
N ALA A 164 -10.67 7.32 -3.59
CA ALA A 164 -11.63 7.22 -2.50
C ALA A 164 -11.74 5.78 -1.95
N ASN A 165 -11.79 4.79 -2.85
CA ASN A 165 -11.80 3.38 -2.49
C ASN A 165 -10.53 2.97 -1.75
N THR A 166 -9.35 3.38 -2.26
CA THR A 166 -8.06 3.11 -1.61
C THR A 166 -8.00 3.71 -0.20
N VAL A 167 -8.40 4.98 -0.02
CA VAL A 167 -8.42 5.64 1.30
C VAL A 167 -9.39 4.92 2.25
N LEU A 168 -10.57 4.51 1.78
CA LEU A 168 -11.56 3.79 2.57
C LEU A 168 -10.98 2.47 3.10
N LEU A 169 -10.37 1.67 2.22
CA LEU A 169 -9.76 0.38 2.56
C LEU A 169 -8.58 0.54 3.53
N MET A 170 -7.73 1.53 3.31
CA MET A 170 -6.57 1.79 4.18
C MET A 170 -7.00 2.27 5.57
N LEU A 171 -7.99 3.16 5.69
CA LEU A 171 -8.56 3.57 6.97
C LEU A 171 -9.22 2.39 7.70
N LEU A 172 -9.92 1.51 6.97
CA LEU A 172 -10.51 0.30 7.54
C LEU A 172 -9.44 -0.66 8.06
N ALA A 173 -8.39 -0.93 7.28
CA ALA A 173 -7.30 -1.81 7.67
C ALA A 173 -6.54 -1.25 8.89
N ALA A 174 -6.13 0.02 8.84
CA ALA A 174 -5.41 0.69 9.91
C ALA A 174 -6.21 0.72 11.23
N SER A 175 -7.51 1.01 11.16
CA SER A 175 -8.37 1.02 12.35
C SER A 175 -8.58 -0.37 12.95
N ARG A 176 -8.68 -1.42 12.14
CA ARG A 176 -8.78 -2.83 12.61
C ARG A 176 -7.49 -3.32 13.26
N ILE A 177 -6.33 -3.01 12.68
CA ILE A 177 -5.02 -3.33 13.27
C ILE A 177 -4.88 -2.60 14.62
N SER A 178 -5.17 -1.30 14.65
CA SER A 178 -5.09 -0.49 15.88
C SER A 178 -6.03 -1.01 16.98
N TYR A 179 -7.26 -1.41 16.60
CA TYR A 179 -8.21 -2.05 17.52
C TYR A 179 -7.67 -3.39 18.06
N GLY A 180 -7.10 -4.23 17.19
CA GLY A 180 -6.49 -5.50 17.59
C GLY A 180 -5.33 -5.31 18.56
N MET A 181 -4.42 -4.38 18.26
CA MET A 181 -3.29 -4.03 19.12
C MET A 181 -3.74 -3.47 20.47
N ALA A 182 -4.78 -2.64 20.50
CA ALA A 182 -5.35 -2.12 21.75
C ALA A 182 -5.99 -3.22 22.60
N ARG A 183 -6.62 -4.22 21.98
CA ARG A 183 -7.17 -5.39 22.67
C ARG A 183 -6.08 -6.31 23.23
N SER A 184 -4.92 -6.34 22.58
CA SER A 184 -3.73 -7.04 23.04
C SER A 184 -2.90 -6.24 24.06
N GLY A 185 -3.37 -5.06 24.50
CA GLY A 185 -2.68 -4.23 25.49
C GLY A 185 -1.54 -3.37 24.94
N VAL A 186 -1.23 -3.48 23.64
CA VAL A 186 -0.10 -2.77 22.99
C VAL A 186 -0.38 -1.29 22.79
N LEU A 187 -1.64 -0.92 22.58
CA LEU A 187 -2.09 0.47 22.41
C LEU A 187 -3.09 0.86 23.50
N PRO A 188 -3.31 2.18 23.74
CA PRO A 188 -4.28 2.64 24.73
C PRO A 188 -5.67 2.01 24.56
N SER A 189 -6.26 1.55 25.67
CA SER A 189 -7.56 0.87 25.70
C SER A 189 -8.74 1.69 25.17
N LEU A 190 -8.57 3.00 24.97
CA LEU A 190 -9.56 3.83 24.27
C LEU A 190 -9.78 3.36 22.83
N LEU A 191 -8.73 2.88 22.14
CA LEU A 191 -8.80 2.40 20.76
C LEU A 191 -9.54 1.07 20.62
N SER A 192 -9.73 0.32 21.72
CA SER A 192 -10.53 -0.90 21.73
C SER A 192 -12.03 -0.65 21.93
N ARG A 193 -12.48 0.61 22.00
CA ARG A 193 -13.91 0.93 22.13
C ARG A 193 -14.66 0.72 20.82
N VAL A 194 -15.71 -0.11 20.90
CA VAL A 194 -16.62 -0.38 19.77
C VAL A 194 -17.99 0.26 19.98
N HIS A 195 -18.65 0.62 18.87
CA HIS A 195 -20.00 1.13 18.90
C HIS A 195 -20.99 0.02 19.32
N ARG A 196 -21.82 0.26 20.34
CA ARG A 196 -22.70 -0.76 20.95
C ARG A 196 -23.58 -1.51 19.93
N THR A 197 -24.18 -0.79 18.99
CA THR A 197 -25.11 -1.36 18.00
C THR A 197 -24.43 -1.90 16.74
N ARG A 198 -23.35 -1.23 16.28
CA ARG A 198 -22.73 -1.48 14.96
C ARG A 198 -21.46 -2.33 15.04
N ARG A 199 -20.93 -2.53 16.25
CA ARG A 199 -19.67 -3.24 16.54
C ARG A 199 -18.47 -2.69 15.75
N THR A 200 -18.51 -1.43 15.34
CA THR A 200 -17.41 -0.72 14.66
C THR A 200 -16.46 -0.08 15.67
N PRO A 201 -15.13 -0.18 15.50
CA PRO A 201 -14.15 0.44 16.40
C PRO A 201 -14.01 1.95 16.12
N TRP A 202 -15.06 2.72 16.43
CA TRP A 202 -15.19 4.13 16.04
C TRP A 202 -14.06 5.02 16.58
N VAL A 203 -13.51 4.73 17.77
CA VAL A 203 -12.39 5.51 18.32
C VAL A 203 -11.11 5.27 17.52
N ALA A 204 -10.84 4.03 17.12
CA ALA A 204 -9.70 3.72 16.25
C ALA A 204 -9.86 4.36 14.87
N ILE A 205 -11.07 4.35 14.30
CA ILE A 205 -11.34 5.01 13.02
C ILE A 205 -11.06 6.52 13.14
N LEU A 206 -11.59 7.20 14.16
CA LEU A 206 -11.35 8.63 14.36
C LEU A 206 -9.88 8.95 14.60
N ALA A 207 -9.16 8.13 15.37
CA ALA A 207 -7.74 8.33 15.62
C ALA A 207 -6.91 8.21 14.34
N MET A 208 -7.20 7.21 13.51
CA MET A 208 -6.50 7.01 12.22
C MET A 208 -6.87 8.10 11.21
N ALA A 209 -8.12 8.54 11.18
CA ALA A 209 -8.57 9.65 10.34
C ALA A 209 -7.90 10.97 10.76
N ALA A 210 -7.85 11.26 12.07
CA ALA A 210 -7.15 12.43 12.59
C ALA A 210 -5.66 12.40 12.24
N GLY A 211 -5.00 11.25 12.40
CA GLY A 211 -3.62 11.06 11.96
C GLY A 211 -3.46 11.33 10.46
N SER A 212 -4.34 10.76 9.63
CA SER A 212 -4.31 10.97 8.17
C SER A 212 -4.47 12.43 7.77
N VAL A 213 -5.36 13.17 8.44
CA VAL A 213 -5.54 14.62 8.22
C VAL A 213 -4.30 15.41 8.65
N LEU A 214 -3.65 15.03 9.76
CA LEU A 214 -2.39 15.67 10.17
C LEU A 214 -1.28 15.43 9.14
N PHE A 215 -1.21 14.24 8.56
CA PHE A 215 -0.23 13.91 7.51
C PHE A 215 -0.46 14.66 6.19
N LEU A 216 -1.65 15.24 5.94
CA LEU A 216 -1.85 16.12 4.77
C LEU A 216 -0.92 17.35 4.79
N PHE A 217 -0.45 17.76 5.97
CA PHE A 217 0.46 18.89 6.13
C PHE A 217 1.94 18.50 6.03
N ALA A 218 2.26 17.20 5.88
CA ALA A 218 3.63 16.71 5.77
C ALA A 218 4.29 17.02 4.41
N GLY A 219 3.54 17.52 3.43
CA GLY A 219 4.07 18.25 2.27
C GLY A 219 4.21 17.43 0.98
N ASP A 220 4.96 16.32 0.96
CA ASP A 220 5.27 15.59 -0.28
C ASP A 220 4.78 14.14 -0.28
N ILE A 221 4.03 13.75 -1.31
CA ILE A 221 3.55 12.37 -1.51
C ILE A 221 4.74 11.41 -1.69
N GLY A 222 5.80 11.85 -2.36
CA GLY A 222 7.02 11.06 -2.54
C GLY A 222 7.70 10.75 -1.21
N PHE A 223 7.81 11.76 -0.35
CA PHE A 223 8.29 11.59 1.02
C PHE A 223 7.43 10.60 1.82
N VAL A 224 6.11 10.76 1.84
CA VAL A 224 5.20 9.84 2.57
C VAL A 224 5.34 8.40 2.05
N ALA A 225 5.37 8.22 0.73
CA ALA A 225 5.56 6.91 0.11
C ALA A 225 6.90 6.27 0.50
N ASN A 226 7.99 7.04 0.54
CA ASN A 226 9.30 6.54 0.95
C ASN A 226 9.34 6.15 2.44
N VAL A 227 8.72 6.93 3.34
CA VAL A 227 8.57 6.56 4.76
C VAL A 227 7.76 5.27 4.91
N THR A 228 6.72 5.09 4.09
CA THR A 228 5.98 3.84 4.10
C THR A 228 6.81 2.67 3.56
N ASN A 229 7.54 2.86 2.47
CA ASN A 229 8.43 1.83 1.90
C ASN A 229 9.53 1.41 2.87
N PHE A 230 10.08 2.34 3.65
CA PHE A 230 11.00 1.99 4.76
C PHE A 230 10.38 0.93 5.67
N THR A 231 9.15 1.16 6.11
CA THR A 231 8.44 0.27 7.05
C THR A 231 8.11 -1.07 6.39
N LEU A 232 7.72 -1.05 5.11
CA LEU A 232 7.48 -2.27 4.32
C LEU A 232 8.76 -3.10 4.16
N PHE A 233 9.88 -2.48 3.77
CA PHE A 233 11.15 -3.19 3.61
C PHE A 233 11.61 -3.80 4.93
N ALA A 234 11.55 -3.05 6.04
CA ALA A 234 11.87 -3.58 7.36
C ALA A 234 10.99 -4.78 7.73
N THR A 235 9.68 -4.67 7.50
CA THR A 235 8.73 -5.76 7.75
C THR A 235 9.04 -6.98 6.88
N PHE A 236 9.32 -6.80 5.59
CA PHE A 236 9.65 -7.90 4.69
C PHE A 236 10.99 -8.55 4.98
N VAL A 237 11.99 -7.82 5.46
CA VAL A 237 13.22 -8.45 5.98
C VAL A 237 12.88 -9.38 7.15
N ILE A 238 12.06 -8.92 8.11
CA ILE A 238 11.64 -9.72 9.26
C ILE A 238 10.83 -10.96 8.82
N VAL A 239 9.86 -10.79 7.92
CA VAL A 239 9.03 -11.91 7.40
C VAL A 239 9.89 -12.95 6.69
N ASN A 240 10.82 -12.53 5.82
CA ASN A 240 11.72 -13.46 5.14
C ASN A 240 12.66 -14.16 6.11
N LEU A 241 13.18 -13.44 7.10
CA LEU A 241 14.01 -14.02 8.17
C LEU A 241 13.22 -15.03 9.01
N ALA A 242 11.96 -14.73 9.35
CA ALA A 242 11.09 -15.64 10.07
C ALA A 242 10.87 -16.94 9.30
N VAL A 243 10.68 -16.88 7.97
CA VAL A 243 10.59 -18.08 7.12
C VAL A 243 11.89 -18.89 7.19
N ILE A 244 13.06 -18.25 7.12
CA ILE A 244 14.36 -18.94 7.24
C ILE A 244 14.45 -19.62 8.61
N ILE A 245 14.18 -18.91 9.69
CA ILE A 245 14.24 -19.43 11.07
C ILE A 245 13.27 -20.60 11.27
N LEU A 246 12.02 -20.48 10.82
CA LEU A 246 11.03 -21.56 10.91
C LEU A 246 11.44 -22.80 10.10
N ARG A 247 12.16 -22.62 8.97
CA ARG A 247 12.70 -23.76 8.22
C ARG A 247 13.77 -24.53 9.00
N TYR A 248 14.57 -23.86 9.83
CA TYR A 248 15.59 -24.50 10.65
C TYR A 248 15.06 -25.03 11.98
N ARG A 249 14.17 -24.30 12.65
CA ARG A 249 13.63 -24.70 13.97
C ARG A 249 12.53 -25.76 13.89
N GLU A 250 11.71 -25.73 12.85
CA GLU A 250 10.56 -26.63 12.70
C GLU A 250 10.59 -27.33 11.33
N PRO A 251 11.60 -28.19 11.06
CA PRO A 251 11.77 -28.82 9.76
C PRO A 251 10.59 -29.75 9.38
N ASP A 252 10.00 -30.44 10.37
CA ASP A 252 8.95 -31.46 10.16
C ASP A 252 7.53 -30.89 10.11
N ARG A 253 7.38 -29.57 10.20
CA ARG A 253 6.06 -28.94 10.15
C ARG A 253 5.41 -29.15 8.79
N VAL A 254 4.17 -29.62 8.78
CA VAL A 254 3.36 -29.74 7.56
C VAL A 254 3.14 -28.34 6.98
N ARG A 255 3.59 -28.13 5.73
CA ARG A 255 3.49 -26.86 5.02
C ARG A 255 2.69 -27.09 3.73
N PRO A 256 1.41 -26.71 3.69
CA PRO A 256 0.54 -26.91 2.53
C PRO A 256 1.05 -26.20 1.27
N PHE A 257 1.67 -25.03 1.45
CA PHE A 257 2.42 -24.32 0.42
C PHE A 257 3.90 -24.23 0.81
N GLN A 258 4.77 -24.53 -0.14
CA GLN A 258 6.21 -24.36 0.02
C GLN A 258 6.77 -23.63 -1.19
N VAL A 259 7.49 -22.54 -0.91
CA VAL A 259 8.28 -21.86 -1.93
C VAL A 259 9.37 -22.80 -2.43
N ARG A 260 9.33 -23.08 -3.74
CA ARG A 260 10.28 -23.94 -4.47
C ARG A 260 11.63 -23.21 -4.62
N GLY A 261 12.73 -23.95 -4.66
CA GLY A 261 14.08 -23.40 -4.82
C GLY A 261 14.89 -23.40 -3.52
N ARG A 262 15.38 -24.57 -3.11
CA ARG A 262 16.33 -24.75 -2.00
C ARG A 262 17.66 -25.15 -2.61
N ILE A 263 18.72 -24.38 -2.35
CA ILE A 263 20.09 -24.80 -2.65
C ILE A 263 20.66 -25.31 -1.34
N ALA A 264 20.93 -26.62 -1.30
CA ALA A 264 21.31 -27.36 -0.09
C ALA A 264 20.29 -27.16 1.06
N TRP A 265 20.59 -26.28 2.01
CA TRP A 265 19.75 -26.01 3.19
C TRP A 265 19.12 -24.62 3.22
N VAL A 266 19.58 -23.71 2.34
CA VAL A 266 19.16 -22.31 2.33
C VAL A 266 17.94 -22.13 1.42
N PRO A 267 16.84 -21.54 1.90
CA PRO A 267 15.72 -21.20 1.05
C PRO A 267 16.10 -19.97 0.22
N VAL A 268 16.29 -20.16 -1.09
CA VAL A 268 16.86 -19.13 -1.98
C VAL A 268 15.96 -17.92 -2.08
N VAL A 269 14.65 -18.13 -2.21
CA VAL A 269 13.68 -17.05 -2.40
C VAL A 269 13.64 -16.09 -1.19
N PRO A 270 13.55 -16.56 0.08
CA PRO A 270 13.68 -15.67 1.24
C PRO A 270 14.99 -14.88 1.31
N VAL A 271 16.12 -15.51 0.94
CA VAL A 271 17.41 -14.81 0.93
C VAL A 271 17.44 -13.72 -0.14
N LEU A 272 16.96 -14.02 -1.36
CA LEU A 272 16.80 -13.01 -2.41
C LEU A 272 15.85 -11.89 -1.97
N GLY A 273 14.76 -12.23 -1.27
CA GLY A 273 13.86 -11.24 -0.69
C GLY A 273 14.56 -10.29 0.27
N ILE A 274 15.37 -10.81 1.20
CA ILE A 274 16.17 -10.00 2.12
C ILE A 274 17.17 -9.12 1.35
N VAL A 275 17.94 -9.70 0.43
CA VAL A 275 18.94 -8.96 -0.36
C VAL A 275 18.29 -7.84 -1.17
N SER A 276 17.17 -8.11 -1.83
CA SER A 276 16.42 -7.10 -2.60
C SER A 276 15.86 -6.00 -1.70
N CYS A 277 15.28 -6.34 -0.54
CA CYS A 277 14.77 -5.35 0.40
C CYS A 277 15.90 -4.48 0.95
N LEU A 278 17.05 -5.07 1.32
CA LEU A 278 18.22 -4.32 1.79
C LEU A 278 18.79 -3.43 0.67
N PHE A 279 18.85 -3.93 -0.56
CA PHE A 279 19.30 -3.14 -1.71
C PHE A 279 18.40 -1.92 -1.94
N LEU A 280 17.07 -2.09 -1.96
CA LEU A 280 16.13 -0.97 -2.12
C LEU A 280 16.11 -0.03 -0.92
N PHE A 281 16.32 -0.56 0.29
CA PHE A 281 16.45 0.24 1.50
C PHE A 281 17.62 1.22 1.42
N LEU A 282 18.74 0.81 0.81
CA LEU A 282 19.91 1.68 0.60
C LEU A 282 19.66 2.81 -0.41
N GLN A 283 18.59 2.74 -1.20
CA GLN A 283 18.21 3.79 -2.15
C GLN A 283 17.29 4.86 -1.53
N LEU A 284 16.86 4.68 -0.28
CA LEU A 284 16.06 5.67 0.44
C LEU A 284 16.94 6.84 0.90
N THR A 285 16.33 8.02 1.01
CA THR A 285 17.04 9.20 1.51
C THR A 285 17.39 9.05 2.98
N VAL A 286 18.50 9.69 3.41
CA VAL A 286 18.96 9.66 4.81
C VAL A 286 17.88 10.17 5.77
N GLU A 287 17.12 11.18 5.35
CA GLU A 287 15.99 11.73 6.10
C GLU A 287 14.91 10.68 6.35
N VAL A 288 14.50 9.93 5.31
CA VAL A 288 13.52 8.86 5.42
C VAL A 288 14.02 7.75 6.33
N ILE A 289 15.30 7.37 6.22
CA ILE A 289 15.91 6.34 7.08
C ILE A 289 15.93 6.78 8.55
N ALA A 290 16.29 8.04 8.82
CA ALA A 290 16.31 8.60 10.17
C ALA A 290 14.91 8.59 10.78
N ILE A 291 13.91 9.09 10.05
CA ILE A 291 12.51 9.15 10.51
C ILE A 291 11.95 7.75 10.71
N GLY A 292 12.15 6.85 9.74
CA GLY A 292 11.72 5.47 9.84
C GLY A 292 12.34 4.76 11.05
N THR A 293 13.63 4.98 11.32
CA THR A 293 14.32 4.42 12.48
C THR A 293 13.76 4.97 13.79
N VAL A 294 13.50 6.27 13.88
CA VAL A 294 12.86 6.89 15.04
C VAL A 294 11.46 6.30 15.27
N LEU A 295 10.66 6.13 14.21
CA LEU A 295 9.33 5.52 14.30
C LEU A 295 9.39 4.07 14.81
N VAL A 296 10.35 3.28 14.32
CA VAL A 296 10.56 1.90 14.79
C VAL A 296 10.99 1.87 16.26
N ILE A 297 11.87 2.78 16.69
CA ILE A 297 12.30 2.89 18.09
C ILE A 297 11.12 3.28 18.98
N ILE A 298 10.34 4.28 18.60
CA ILE A 298 9.13 4.70 19.33
C ILE A 298 8.15 3.53 19.45
N GLY A 299 7.90 2.81 18.34
CA GLY A 299 7.04 1.64 18.33
C GLY A 299 7.56 0.51 19.23
N GLY A 300 8.86 0.25 19.23
CA GLY A 300 9.51 -0.74 20.09
C GLY A 300 9.41 -0.37 21.58
N ILE A 301 9.66 0.89 21.92
CA ILE A 301 9.52 1.40 23.29
C ILE A 301 8.06 1.29 23.76
N ALA A 302 7.11 1.70 22.93
CA ALA A 302 5.69 1.57 23.23
C ALA A 302 5.27 0.11 23.47
N ALA A 303 5.81 -0.82 22.67
CA ALA A 303 5.56 -2.25 22.84
C ALA A 303 6.13 -2.81 24.14
N LEU A 304 7.30 -2.35 24.60
CA LEU A 304 7.89 -2.77 25.87
C LEU A 304 7.05 -2.31 27.06
N PHE A 305 6.65 -1.03 27.10
CA PHE A 305 5.80 -0.49 28.16
C PHE A 305 4.42 -1.17 28.21
N ALA A 306 3.89 -1.55 27.05
CA ALA A 306 2.65 -2.31 26.99
C ALA A 306 2.80 -3.75 27.49
N GLY A 307 3.90 -4.42 27.15
CA GLY A 307 4.21 -5.78 27.62
C GLY A 307 4.28 -5.84 29.15
N GLU A 308 5.00 -4.92 29.77
CA GLU A 308 5.12 -4.81 31.23
C GLU A 308 3.76 -4.59 31.92
N ARG A 309 2.88 -3.78 31.32
CA ARG A 309 1.54 -3.51 31.85
C ARG A 309 0.62 -4.74 31.76
N SER A 310 0.74 -5.51 30.68
CA SER A 310 -0.03 -6.75 30.49
C SER A 310 0.40 -7.89 31.43
N ASP A 311 1.70 -7.98 31.74
CA ASP A 311 2.22 -8.95 32.71
C ASP A 311 1.84 -8.57 34.16
N GLN A 312 1.80 -7.28 34.49
CA GLN A 312 1.30 -6.80 35.78
C GLN A 312 -0.19 -7.10 36.00
N GLU A 313 -1.03 -6.90 34.97
CA GLU A 313 -2.47 -7.20 35.06
C GLU A 313 -2.75 -8.71 35.15
N ARG A 314 -1.90 -9.56 34.56
CA ARG A 314 -1.98 -11.03 34.68
C ARG A 314 -1.46 -11.56 36.01
N GLY A 315 -0.48 -10.90 36.64
CA GLY A 315 0.04 -11.28 37.96
C GLY A 315 -0.86 -10.86 39.13
N ALA A 316 -1.83 -9.99 38.89
CA ALA A 316 -2.77 -9.48 39.89
C ALA A 316 -4.16 -10.18 39.87
N ALA A 317 -4.38 -11.12 38.93
CA ALA A 317 -5.60 -11.91 38.76
C ALA A 317 -5.38 -13.37 39.19
#